data_AF-A0A453SW76-F1
#
_entry.id   AF-A0A453SW76-F1
#
_cell.length_a   1.000
_cell.length_b   1.000
_cell.length_c   1.000
_cell.angle_alpha   90.00
_cell.angle_beta   90.00
_cell.angle_gamma   90.00
#
_symmetry.space_group_name_H-M   'P 1'
#
loop_
_entity.id
_entity.type
_entity.pdbx_description
1 polymer ?
#
loop_
_entity_poly.entity_id
_entity_poly.type
_entity_poly.pdbx_seq_one_letter_code
_entity_poly.pdbx_strand_id
1 'polypeptide(L)'
;MKKARPRKLVSLCIGVLGQHLEDIINDISEFTAFFPPHIKLAIMSIARRRRLLNDDVLVSLVDSSWKILDISGSEVTDVGLATVARTCSNLWAVDISRCEKITPAAVSEIICHCPSLEILRCGGCSRSEFTARGCVNLLKPKLNTLEEDSWEELEAVDFGSGAQSLRWLVWPKIDDNSKEILALECPRVIVNPKPSLLDLGGSKTPGEALASVPLDHSVVEDIDPKTWAVSAAPRRAAAAPPHPSAPPEIPIAERFRLAYVERDARLAPKRARRERQHRRRAERDYLMNDIDAKSIALASKYLKQSEMKN
;
A
#
# COMPACT_ATOMS: atom_id res chain seq x y z
N MET A 1 21.79 -22.58 -14.13
CA MET A 1 21.26 -21.21 -13.90
C MET A 1 19.74 -21.28 -13.94
N LYS A 2 19.03 -20.94 -12.85
CA LYS A 2 17.56 -20.88 -12.88
C LYS A 2 17.16 -19.75 -13.83
N LYS A 3 16.39 -20.08 -14.88
CA LYS A 3 15.86 -19.10 -15.85
C LYS A 3 15.03 -18.08 -15.06
N ALA A 4 15.42 -16.80 -15.09
CA ALA A 4 14.68 -15.76 -14.38
C ALA A 4 13.25 -15.73 -14.92
N ARG A 5 12.25 -15.87 -14.03
CA ARG A 5 10.85 -15.72 -14.43
C ARG A 5 10.65 -14.28 -14.92
N PRO A 6 9.93 -14.07 -16.04
CA PRO A 6 9.62 -12.72 -16.49
C PRO A 6 8.79 -12.02 -15.42
N ARG A 7 9.17 -10.79 -15.06
CA ARG A 7 8.44 -9.99 -14.08
C ARG A 7 7.07 -9.61 -14.63
N LYS A 8 6.06 -9.54 -13.76
CA LYS A 8 4.73 -9.05 -14.12
C LYS A 8 4.83 -7.58 -14.55
N LEU A 9 4.01 -7.18 -15.52
CA LEU A 9 3.99 -5.78 -16.00
C LEU A 9 3.73 -4.79 -14.85
N VAL A 10 2.82 -5.13 -13.93
CA VAL A 10 2.54 -4.33 -12.74
C VAL A 10 3.79 -4.13 -11.89
N SER A 11 4.58 -5.18 -11.63
CA SER A 11 5.83 -5.08 -10.87
C SER A 11 6.88 -4.22 -11.57
N LEU A 12 6.92 -4.24 -12.92
CA LEU A 12 7.78 -3.34 -13.70
C LEU A 12 7.33 -1.88 -13.56
N CYS A 13 6.03 -1.61 -13.67
CA CYS A 13 5.46 -0.26 -13.51
C CYS A 13 5.72 0.28 -12.10
N ILE A 14 5.48 -0.52 -11.05
CA ILE A 14 5.77 -0.14 -9.67
C ILE A 14 7.28 0.10 -9.50
N GLY A 15 8.14 -0.70 -10.13
CA GLY A 15 9.59 -0.47 -10.14
C GLY A 15 9.98 0.88 -10.74
N VAL A 16 9.38 1.27 -11.86
CA VAL A 16 9.64 2.59 -12.49
C VAL A 16 9.14 3.74 -11.60
N LEU A 17 7.90 3.65 -11.09
CA LEU A 17 7.37 4.64 -10.14
C LEU A 17 8.27 4.75 -8.91
N GLY A 18 8.70 3.60 -8.37
CA GLY A 18 9.57 3.53 -7.22
C GLY A 18 10.95 4.16 -7.44
N GLN A 19 11.52 4.07 -8.65
CA GLN A 19 12.79 4.72 -9.01
C GLN A 19 12.68 6.24 -9.10
N HIS A 20 11.50 6.73 -9.46
CA HIS A 20 11.20 8.16 -9.57
C HIS A 20 10.42 8.70 -8.36
N LEU A 21 10.32 7.92 -7.28
CA LEU A 21 9.45 8.28 -6.16
C LEU A 21 9.81 9.64 -5.56
N GLU A 22 11.10 9.98 -5.42
CA GLU A 22 11.54 11.31 -4.94
C GLU A 22 11.00 12.47 -5.79
N ASP A 23 10.86 12.26 -7.10
CA ASP A 23 10.40 13.30 -8.03
C ASP A 23 8.89 13.54 -7.91
N ILE A 24 8.13 12.55 -7.43
CA ILE A 24 6.66 12.56 -7.42
C ILE A 24 6.06 12.49 -6.01
N ILE A 25 6.88 12.40 -4.96
CA ILE A 25 6.40 12.10 -3.61
C ILE A 25 5.55 13.22 -3.01
N ASN A 26 5.79 14.47 -3.40
CA ASN A 26 5.02 15.60 -2.93
C ASN A 26 3.57 15.58 -3.44
N ASP A 27 3.36 14.97 -4.61
CA ASP A 27 2.05 14.87 -5.26
C ASP A 27 1.44 13.47 -5.09
N ILE A 28 1.98 12.67 -4.15
CA ILE A 28 1.62 11.25 -4.02
C ILE A 28 0.12 11.05 -3.82
N SER A 29 -0.52 11.91 -3.04
CA SER A 29 -1.96 11.88 -2.77
C SER A 29 -2.82 12.09 -4.01
N GLU A 30 -2.33 12.80 -5.03
CA GLU A 30 -3.10 13.10 -6.25
C GLU A 30 -3.35 11.86 -7.12
N PHE A 31 -2.45 10.88 -7.08
CA PHE A 31 -2.53 9.70 -7.93
C PHE A 31 -2.73 8.39 -7.19
N THR A 32 -2.37 8.29 -5.90
CA THR A 32 -2.54 7.04 -5.14
C THR A 32 -3.98 6.77 -4.70
N ALA A 33 -4.86 7.78 -4.73
CA ALA A 33 -6.28 7.62 -4.42
C ALA A 33 -6.96 6.53 -5.28
N PHE A 34 -6.50 6.35 -6.52
CA PHE A 34 -7.04 5.38 -7.47
C PHE A 34 -6.32 4.03 -7.46
N PHE A 35 -5.25 3.90 -6.68
CA PHE A 35 -4.44 2.70 -6.69
C PHE A 35 -5.07 1.60 -5.82
N PRO A 36 -5.09 0.35 -6.30
CA PRO A 36 -5.45 -0.79 -5.48
C PRO A 36 -4.58 -0.89 -4.22
N PRO A 37 -5.12 -1.47 -3.12
CA PRO A 37 -4.41 -1.49 -1.83
C PRO A 37 -3.03 -2.13 -1.86
N HIS A 38 -2.85 -3.20 -2.65
CA HIS A 38 -1.56 -3.88 -2.80
C HIS A 38 -0.52 -3.01 -3.53
N ILE A 39 -0.95 -2.12 -4.44
CA ILE A 39 -0.05 -1.17 -5.10
C ILE A 39 0.35 -0.08 -4.11
N LYS A 40 -0.60 0.46 -3.33
CA LYS A 40 -0.30 1.42 -2.26
C LYS A 40 0.71 0.85 -1.26
N LEU A 41 0.51 -0.41 -0.84
CA LEU A 41 1.42 -1.10 0.08
C LEU A 41 2.83 -1.26 -0.53
N ALA A 42 2.92 -1.63 -1.81
CA ALA A 42 4.21 -1.75 -2.49
C ALA A 42 4.94 -0.39 -2.62
N ILE A 43 4.21 0.69 -2.91
CA ILE A 43 4.78 2.04 -2.92
C ILE A 43 5.26 2.44 -1.52
N MET A 44 4.49 2.13 -0.48
CA MET A 44 4.89 2.39 0.92
C MET A 44 6.19 1.64 1.27
N SER A 45 6.28 0.35 0.92
CA SER A 45 7.50 -0.46 1.11
C SER A 45 8.71 0.14 0.39
N ILE A 46 8.52 0.67 -0.83
CA ILE A 46 9.59 1.35 -1.57
C ILE A 46 9.96 2.67 -0.89
N ALA A 47 8.98 3.49 -0.49
CA ALA A 47 9.22 4.75 0.22
C ALA A 47 10.05 4.54 1.48
N ARG A 48 9.69 3.52 2.28
CA ARG A 48 10.45 3.11 3.46
C ARG A 48 11.89 2.73 3.11
N ARG A 49 12.08 1.87 2.12
CA ARG A 49 13.41 1.38 1.70
C ARG A 49 14.29 2.50 1.12
N ARG A 50 13.67 3.55 0.56
CA ARG A 50 14.34 4.76 0.08
C ARG A 50 14.52 5.85 1.16
N ARG A 51 14.05 5.62 2.40
CA ARG A 51 14.05 6.61 3.50
C ARG A 51 13.24 7.87 3.19
N LEU A 52 12.14 7.71 2.49
CA LEU A 52 11.21 8.78 2.11
C LEU A 52 9.88 8.69 2.85
N LEU A 53 9.68 7.64 3.66
CA LEU A 53 8.43 7.44 4.38
C LEU A 53 8.38 8.34 5.62
N ASN A 54 7.35 9.18 5.68
CA ASN A 54 6.96 10.04 6.79
C ASN A 54 5.42 9.98 6.96
N ASP A 55 4.86 10.78 7.87
CA ASP A 55 3.42 10.77 8.15
C ASP A 55 2.57 11.11 6.92
N ASP A 56 2.92 12.15 6.16
CA ASP A 56 2.14 12.59 4.98
C ASP A 56 2.07 11.49 3.91
N VAL A 57 3.22 10.87 3.63
CA VAL A 57 3.32 9.77 2.66
C VAL A 57 2.57 8.55 3.15
N LEU A 58 2.68 8.21 4.44
CA LEU A 58 1.98 7.08 5.05
C LEU A 58 0.46 7.26 4.99
N VAL A 59 -0.04 8.44 5.39
CA VAL A 59 -1.47 8.77 5.38
C VAL A 59 -2.02 8.81 3.95
N SER A 60 -1.24 9.27 2.97
CA SER A 60 -1.66 9.25 1.56
C SER A 60 -1.75 7.85 0.94
N LEU A 61 -1.11 6.87 1.55
CA LEU A 61 -1.05 5.48 1.07
C LEU A 61 -1.92 4.53 1.89
N VAL A 62 -2.36 4.92 3.09
CA VAL A 62 -3.08 4.04 3.99
C VAL A 62 -4.34 3.46 3.33
N ASP A 63 -4.62 2.20 3.66
CA ASP A 63 -5.79 1.48 3.17
C ASP A 63 -6.27 0.50 4.24
N SER A 64 -7.59 0.50 4.51
CA SER A 64 -8.18 -0.30 5.59
C SER A 64 -8.02 -1.81 5.41
N SER A 65 -7.72 -2.26 4.17
CA SER A 65 -7.46 -3.66 3.86
C SER A 65 -6.05 -4.16 4.21
N TRP A 66 -5.17 -3.27 4.67
CA TRP A 66 -3.81 -3.64 5.06
C TRP A 66 -3.79 -4.58 6.26
N LYS A 67 -2.93 -5.59 6.15
CA LYS A 67 -2.73 -6.65 7.14
C LYS A 67 -1.34 -6.60 7.78
N ILE A 68 -0.37 -6.06 7.06
CA ILE A 68 1.00 -5.89 7.51
C ILE A 68 1.39 -4.42 7.37
N LEU A 69 2.17 -3.92 8.33
CA LEU A 69 2.69 -2.56 8.33
C LEU A 69 4.17 -2.58 8.71
N ASP A 70 5.04 -2.38 7.72
CA ASP A 70 6.47 -2.17 7.96
C ASP A 70 6.76 -0.68 7.82
N ILE A 71 7.03 0.01 8.93
CA ILE A 71 7.50 1.40 8.94
C ILE A 71 8.92 1.50 9.48
N SER A 72 9.65 0.39 9.55
CA SER A 72 10.95 0.33 10.20
C SER A 72 11.96 1.31 9.62
N GLY A 73 12.65 2.04 10.50
CA GLY A 73 13.67 3.02 10.14
C GLY A 73 13.15 4.24 9.35
N SER A 74 11.85 4.53 9.44
CA SER A 74 11.23 5.68 8.79
C SER A 74 11.15 6.91 9.71
N GLU A 75 10.73 8.04 9.14
CA GLU A 75 10.50 9.30 9.84
C GLU A 75 9.06 9.45 10.35
N VAL A 76 8.29 8.37 10.34
CA VAL A 76 6.91 8.31 10.83
C VAL A 76 6.87 8.58 12.34
N THR A 77 5.89 9.36 12.77
CA THR A 77 5.64 9.75 14.16
C THR A 77 4.43 9.04 14.74
N ASP A 78 4.19 9.26 16.03
CA ASP A 78 3.01 8.75 16.72
C ASP A 78 1.69 9.15 16.02
N VAL A 79 1.63 10.33 15.40
CA VAL A 79 0.44 10.82 14.69
C VAL A 79 0.15 9.95 13.48
N GLY A 80 1.14 9.72 12.61
CA GLY A 80 0.98 8.86 11.44
C GLY A 80 0.60 7.43 11.82
N LEU A 81 1.27 6.85 12.82
CA LEU A 81 0.98 5.49 13.27
C LEU A 81 -0.42 5.36 13.89
N ALA A 82 -0.88 6.34 14.67
CA ALA A 82 -2.24 6.34 15.24
C ALA A 82 -3.31 6.45 14.15
N THR A 83 -3.10 7.25 13.11
CA THR A 83 -4.00 7.33 11.95
C THR A 83 -4.12 5.98 11.25
N VAL A 84 -2.99 5.27 11.07
CA VAL A 84 -3.00 3.92 10.49
C VAL A 84 -3.72 2.93 11.40
N ALA A 85 -3.47 2.96 12.71
CA ALA A 85 -4.10 2.08 13.68
C ALA A 85 -5.64 2.16 13.61
N ARG A 86 -6.19 3.38 13.53
CA ARG A 86 -7.63 3.61 13.44
C ARG A 86 -8.22 3.26 12.08
N THR A 87 -7.41 3.31 11.02
CA THR A 87 -7.84 2.99 9.65
C THR A 87 -7.79 1.49 9.36
N CYS A 88 -6.77 0.80 9.87
CA CYS A 88 -6.41 -0.57 9.52
C CYS A 88 -6.62 -1.52 10.72
N SER A 89 -7.87 -1.78 11.10
CA SER A 89 -8.19 -2.63 12.27
C SER A 89 -7.79 -4.11 12.13
N ASN A 90 -7.48 -4.56 10.91
CA ASN A 90 -7.09 -5.94 10.59
C ASN A 90 -5.56 -6.14 10.51
N LEU A 91 -4.76 -5.20 11.01
CA LEU A 91 -3.31 -5.39 11.11
C LEU A 91 -3.01 -6.57 12.04
N TRP A 92 -2.26 -7.54 11.52
CA TRP A 92 -1.80 -8.70 12.29
C TRP A 92 -0.28 -8.70 12.52
N ALA A 93 0.48 -7.95 11.71
CA ALA A 93 1.92 -7.82 11.88
C ALA A 93 2.41 -6.38 11.66
N VAL A 94 3.15 -5.84 12.63
CA VAL A 94 3.66 -4.46 12.60
C VAL A 94 5.15 -4.43 12.93
N ASP A 95 5.93 -3.68 12.15
CA ASP A 95 7.35 -3.44 12.37
C ASP A 95 7.62 -1.93 12.57
N ILE A 96 7.96 -1.58 13.80
CA ILE A 96 8.33 -0.22 14.25
C ILE A 96 9.83 -0.16 14.64
N SER A 97 10.61 -1.16 14.24
CA SER A 97 12.03 -1.19 14.58
C SER A 97 12.78 -0.01 13.96
N ARG A 98 13.77 0.52 14.69
CA ARG A 98 14.60 1.65 14.28
C ARG A 98 13.85 2.97 14.02
N CYS A 99 12.58 3.08 14.38
CA CYS A 99 11.86 4.36 14.33
C CYS A 99 12.29 5.25 15.51
N GLU A 100 12.77 6.46 15.23
CA GLU A 100 13.26 7.36 16.29
C GLU A 100 12.16 8.22 16.92
N LYS A 101 11.03 8.37 16.23
CA LYS A 101 9.91 9.26 16.60
C LYS A 101 8.66 8.53 17.09
N ILE A 102 8.74 7.20 17.25
CA ILE A 102 7.66 6.38 17.77
C ILE A 102 7.86 6.15 19.27
N THR A 103 6.81 6.40 20.05
CA THR A 103 6.79 6.24 21.50
C THR A 103 5.81 5.14 21.95
N PRO A 104 5.81 4.77 23.24
CA PRO A 104 4.82 3.81 23.75
C PRO A 104 3.36 4.23 23.54
N ALA A 105 3.08 5.54 23.40
CA ALA A 105 1.72 6.03 23.14
C ALA A 105 1.17 5.51 21.82
N ALA A 106 1.94 5.57 20.73
CA ALA A 106 1.48 5.06 19.44
C ALA A 106 1.41 3.53 19.38
N VAL A 107 2.25 2.82 20.16
CA VAL A 107 2.12 1.37 20.31
C VAL A 107 0.81 1.02 21.03
N SER A 108 0.41 1.81 22.02
CA SER A 108 -0.89 1.66 22.67
C SER A 108 -2.04 1.83 21.69
N GLU A 109 -1.98 2.80 20.77
CA GLU A 109 -3.01 3.00 19.73
C GLU A 109 -3.15 1.76 18.83
N ILE A 110 -2.02 1.16 18.42
CA ILE A 110 -2.02 -0.08 17.64
C ILE A 110 -2.66 -1.22 18.44
N ILE A 111 -2.29 -1.39 19.71
CA ILE A 111 -2.85 -2.45 20.57
C ILE A 111 -4.37 -2.26 20.77
N CYS A 112 -4.84 -1.03 20.94
CA CYS A 112 -6.25 -0.73 21.15
C CYS A 112 -7.11 -0.90 19.88
N HIS A 113 -6.59 -0.49 18.71
CA HIS A 113 -7.38 -0.45 17.48
C HIS A 113 -7.15 -1.66 16.55
N CYS A 114 -6.11 -2.46 16.76
CA CYS A 114 -5.78 -3.64 15.94
C CYS A 114 -5.88 -4.93 16.77
N PRO A 115 -7.09 -5.44 17.04
CA PRO A 115 -7.29 -6.63 17.88
C PRO A 115 -6.71 -7.91 17.25
N SER A 116 -6.40 -7.90 15.95
CA SER A 116 -5.79 -9.04 15.24
C SER A 116 -4.25 -9.05 15.32
N LEU A 117 -3.62 -8.11 16.04
CA LEU A 117 -2.16 -8.01 16.10
C LEU A 117 -1.53 -9.24 16.76
N GLU A 118 -0.86 -10.08 15.98
CA GLU A 118 -0.13 -11.26 16.46
C GLU A 118 1.39 -11.06 16.52
N ILE A 119 1.93 -10.14 15.70
CA ILE A 119 3.37 -9.89 15.57
C ILE A 119 3.68 -8.41 15.77
N LEU A 120 4.57 -8.12 16.72
CA LEU A 120 5.18 -6.82 16.89
C LEU A 120 6.71 -6.93 16.76
N ARG A 121 7.31 -6.08 15.94
CA ARG A 121 8.78 -5.95 15.84
C ARG A 121 9.20 -4.56 16.29
N CYS A 122 10.20 -4.49 17.18
CA CYS A 122 10.63 -3.24 17.81
C CYS A 122 12.12 -3.25 18.17
N GLY A 123 12.62 -2.10 18.66
CA GLY A 123 14.03 -1.90 19.00
C GLY A 123 14.92 -1.64 17.77
N GLY A 124 16.24 -1.80 17.93
CA GLY A 124 17.23 -1.66 16.86
C GLY A 124 17.94 -0.31 16.76
N CYS A 125 17.48 0.74 17.46
CA CYS A 125 18.19 2.01 17.67
C CYS A 125 17.93 2.57 19.09
N SER A 126 18.76 3.50 19.56
CA SER A 126 18.70 3.97 20.96
C SER A 126 17.33 4.49 21.42
N ARG A 127 16.53 5.10 20.53
CA ARG A 127 15.17 5.57 20.85
C ARG A 127 14.14 4.45 20.75
N SER A 128 14.13 3.65 19.69
CA SER A 128 13.24 2.50 19.58
C SER A 128 13.45 1.45 20.68
N GLU A 129 14.67 1.28 21.20
CA GLU A 129 14.96 0.44 22.37
C GLU A 129 14.30 0.99 23.65
N PHE A 130 14.32 2.31 23.83
CA PHE A 130 13.64 2.96 24.95
C PHE A 130 12.12 2.78 24.84
N THR A 131 11.56 2.97 23.64
CA THR A 131 10.16 2.72 23.35
C THR A 131 9.78 1.26 23.61
N ALA A 132 10.56 0.29 23.13
CA ALA A 132 10.31 -1.13 23.34
C ALA A 132 10.22 -1.49 24.84
N ARG A 133 11.16 -1.01 25.66
CA ARG A 133 11.09 -1.16 27.13
C ARG A 133 9.84 -0.53 27.73
N GLY A 134 9.51 0.69 27.31
CA GLY A 134 8.30 1.39 27.77
C GLY A 134 7.00 0.66 27.39
N CYS A 135 7.03 -0.16 26.34
CA CYS A 135 5.87 -0.93 25.90
C CYS A 135 5.67 -2.25 26.64
N VAL A 136 6.64 -2.76 27.41
CA VAL A 136 6.54 -4.09 28.06
C VAL A 136 5.25 -4.24 28.86
N ASN A 137 4.86 -3.19 29.59
CA ASN A 137 3.61 -3.20 30.36
C ASN A 137 2.34 -3.15 29.48
N LEU A 138 2.41 -2.61 28.27
CA LEU A 138 1.29 -2.58 27.32
C LEU A 138 1.04 -3.94 26.69
N LEU A 139 2.08 -4.78 26.59
CA LEU A 139 1.98 -6.13 26.02
C LEU A 139 1.31 -7.13 26.97
N LYS A 140 1.17 -6.75 28.25
CA LYS A 140 0.51 -7.57 29.26
C LYS A 140 -0.96 -7.76 28.90
N PRO A 141 -1.49 -8.99 29.00
CA PRO A 141 -2.92 -9.17 28.91
C PRO A 141 -3.56 -8.46 30.10
N LYS A 142 -4.40 -7.46 29.88
CA LYS A 142 -5.23 -6.97 30.97
C LYS A 142 -6.35 -7.99 31.17
N LEU A 143 -6.44 -8.54 32.38
CA LEU A 143 -7.67 -9.21 32.77
C LEU A 143 -8.76 -8.14 32.86
N ASN A 144 -9.89 -8.36 32.18
CA ASN A 144 -11.11 -7.65 32.51
C ASN A 144 -11.50 -8.10 33.92
N THR A 145 -11.04 -7.37 34.95
CA THR A 145 -11.79 -7.33 36.21
C THR A 145 -13.08 -6.63 35.86
N LEU A 146 -14.16 -7.42 35.67
CA LEU A 146 -15.51 -6.89 35.78
C LEU A 146 -15.58 -6.29 37.17
N GLU A 147 -15.40 -4.98 37.28
CA GLU A 147 -15.79 -4.26 38.47
C GLU A 147 -17.30 -4.50 38.63
N GLU A 148 -17.68 -4.94 39.83
CA GLU A 148 -18.97 -5.55 40.17
C GLU A 148 -20.16 -4.58 40.10
N ASP A 149 -19.96 -3.33 39.69
CA ASP A 149 -20.92 -2.25 39.85
C ASP A 149 -21.07 -1.41 38.57
N SER A 150 -21.91 -1.86 37.63
CA SER A 150 -22.82 -1.03 36.80
C SER A 150 -23.12 -1.71 35.47
N TRP A 151 -24.30 -2.31 35.37
CA TRP A 151 -24.85 -2.83 34.12
C TRP A 151 -25.53 -1.73 33.27
N GLU A 152 -25.47 -0.46 33.68
CA GLU A 152 -26.28 0.62 33.10
C GLU A 152 -25.54 1.50 32.07
N GLU A 153 -24.24 1.30 31.83
CA GLU A 153 -23.46 2.08 30.86
C GLU A 153 -22.89 1.23 29.71
N LEU A 154 -23.73 0.40 29.08
CA LEU A 154 -23.35 -0.36 27.88
C LEU A 154 -23.69 0.39 26.57
N GLU A 155 -23.17 1.61 26.43
CA GLU A 155 -23.06 2.27 25.11
C GLU A 155 -21.59 2.32 24.66
N ALA A 156 -21.27 1.37 23.77
CA ALA A 156 -20.11 1.33 22.87
C ALA A 156 -18.73 1.75 23.43
N VAL A 157 -17.81 0.76 23.47
CA VAL A 157 -16.34 0.84 23.54
C VAL A 157 -15.76 0.41 24.89
N ASP A 158 -15.84 -0.89 25.17
CA ASP A 158 -14.83 -1.53 26.02
C ASP A 158 -14.51 -2.95 25.53
N PHE A 159 -13.91 -3.03 24.33
CA PHE A 159 -13.28 -4.27 23.87
C PHE A 159 -11.84 -4.29 24.37
N GLY A 160 -11.65 -4.85 25.57
CA GLY A 160 -10.42 -5.48 26.05
C GLY A 160 -9.14 -4.69 25.80
N SER A 161 -8.80 -3.77 26.71
CA SER A 161 -7.52 -3.09 26.62
C SER A 161 -6.35 -4.10 26.82
N GLY A 162 -5.36 -4.14 25.91
CA GLY A 162 -4.19 -5.04 25.99
C GLY A 162 -3.95 -5.90 24.74
N ALA A 163 -2.71 -6.34 24.51
CA ALA A 163 -2.28 -7.04 23.30
C ALA A 163 -2.70 -8.54 23.28
N GLN A 164 -4.02 -8.80 23.33
CA GLN A 164 -4.57 -10.15 23.56
C GLN A 164 -4.24 -11.17 22.47
N SER A 165 -4.11 -10.73 21.21
CA SER A 165 -3.75 -11.61 20.09
C SER A 165 -2.24 -11.75 19.90
N LEU A 166 -1.43 -10.98 20.62
CA LEU A 166 0.02 -10.99 20.42
C LEU A 166 0.60 -12.35 20.81
N ARG A 167 1.37 -12.92 19.86
CA ARG A 167 2.02 -14.23 19.97
C ARG A 167 3.51 -14.17 19.73
N TRP A 168 3.99 -13.23 18.92
CA TRP A 168 5.42 -13.11 18.59
C TRP A 168 5.91 -11.69 18.76
N LEU A 169 7.00 -11.55 19.52
CA LEU A 169 7.71 -10.29 19.70
C LEU A 169 9.12 -10.42 19.11
N VAL A 170 9.44 -9.60 18.12
CA VAL A 170 10.80 -9.53 17.55
C VAL A 170 11.50 -8.31 18.12
N TRP A 171 12.37 -8.55 19.10
CA TRP A 171 13.15 -7.54 19.77
C TRP A 171 14.58 -8.07 20.02
N PRO A 172 15.47 -7.98 19.01
CA PRO A 172 16.76 -8.70 19.04
C PRO A 172 17.70 -8.34 20.20
N LYS A 173 17.62 -7.11 20.71
CA LYS A 173 18.46 -6.59 21.79
C LYS A 173 17.71 -6.39 23.11
N ILE A 174 16.65 -7.15 23.32
CA ILE A 174 15.90 -7.12 24.58
C ILE A 174 16.82 -7.40 25.79
N ASP A 175 16.67 -6.58 26.82
CA ASP A 175 17.39 -6.71 28.10
C ASP A 175 16.78 -7.82 28.97
N ASP A 176 17.57 -8.31 29.93
CA ASP A 176 17.20 -9.49 30.72
C ASP A 176 15.99 -9.23 31.63
N ASN A 177 15.86 -8.00 32.16
CA ASN A 177 14.69 -7.61 32.96
C ASN A 177 13.41 -7.65 32.12
N SER A 178 13.42 -7.07 30.92
CA SER A 178 12.26 -7.12 30.02
C SER A 178 11.92 -8.54 29.56
N LYS A 179 12.92 -9.40 29.34
CA LYS A 179 12.71 -10.83 29.04
C LYS A 179 12.02 -11.56 30.19
N GLU A 180 12.49 -11.35 31.41
CA GLU A 180 11.96 -12.00 32.60
C GLU A 180 10.51 -11.59 32.86
N ILE A 181 10.20 -10.29 32.77
CA ILE A 181 8.83 -9.77 32.87
C ILE A 181 7.91 -10.42 31.83
N LEU A 182 8.33 -10.48 30.57
CA LEU A 182 7.51 -11.10 29.51
C LEU A 182 7.35 -12.61 29.71
N ALA A 183 8.39 -13.31 30.18
CA ALA A 183 8.29 -14.74 30.44
C ALA A 183 7.34 -15.06 31.59
N LEU A 184 7.32 -14.24 32.65
CA LEU A 184 6.47 -14.41 33.82
C LEU A 184 5.03 -13.96 33.57
N GLU A 185 4.84 -12.78 32.97
CA GLU A 185 3.52 -12.13 32.86
C GLU A 185 2.86 -12.33 31.50
N CYS A 186 3.62 -12.68 30.46
CA CYS A 186 3.15 -12.85 29.09
C CYS A 186 3.64 -14.18 28.46
N PRO A 187 3.46 -15.35 29.10
CA PRO A 187 4.06 -16.61 28.64
C PRO A 187 3.60 -17.07 27.26
N ARG A 188 2.50 -16.51 26.74
CA ARG A 188 2.03 -16.74 25.36
C ARG A 188 2.94 -16.08 24.30
N VAL A 189 3.61 -14.98 24.65
CA VAL A 189 4.42 -14.20 23.71
C VAL A 189 5.79 -14.83 23.57
N ILE A 190 6.06 -15.40 22.40
CA ILE A 190 7.37 -15.94 22.04
C ILE A 190 8.27 -14.78 21.60
N VAL A 191 9.31 -14.53 22.40
CA VAL A 191 10.31 -13.49 22.11
C VAL A 191 11.40 -14.05 21.19
N ASN A 192 11.69 -13.33 20.09
CA ASN A 192 12.72 -13.66 19.10
C ASN A 192 12.65 -15.12 18.61
N PRO A 193 11.53 -15.54 18.00
CA PRO A 193 11.36 -16.92 17.57
C PRO A 193 12.40 -17.29 16.51
N LYS A 194 12.86 -18.54 16.58
CA LYS A 194 13.82 -19.11 15.63
C LYS A 194 13.08 -19.96 14.58
N PRO A 195 13.65 -20.15 13.39
CA PRO A 195 13.08 -21.08 12.42
C PRO A 195 13.09 -22.51 12.99
N SER A 196 11.91 -23.12 13.12
CA SER A 196 11.78 -24.52 13.56
C SER A 196 12.13 -25.48 12.40
N LEU A 197 12.92 -26.52 12.67
CA LEU A 197 13.27 -27.57 11.69
C LEU A 197 12.35 -28.81 11.76
N LEU A 198 11.61 -29.00 12.87
CA LEU A 198 10.78 -30.19 13.12
C LEU A 198 9.43 -29.77 13.75
N ASP A 199 8.36 -30.43 13.29
CA ASP A 199 6.97 -30.01 13.40
C ASP A 199 6.16 -30.98 14.30
N LEU A 200 6.27 -30.81 15.62
CA LEU A 200 5.67 -31.74 16.60
C LEU A 200 4.63 -31.10 17.53
N GLY A 201 4.09 -29.91 17.21
CA GLY A 201 3.20 -29.20 18.15
C GLY A 201 2.26 -28.12 17.62
N GLY A 202 2.02 -28.01 16.30
CA GLY A 202 0.81 -27.34 15.81
C GLY A 202 0.78 -25.81 15.70
N SER A 203 1.91 -25.11 15.65
CA SER A 203 1.93 -23.75 15.05
C SER A 203 3.30 -23.43 14.48
N LYS A 204 3.38 -23.40 13.14
CA LYS A 204 4.58 -22.99 12.41
C LYS A 204 4.82 -21.51 12.69
N THR A 205 6.03 -21.17 13.14
CA THR A 205 6.45 -19.76 13.23
C THR A 205 6.29 -19.08 11.87
N PRO A 206 5.45 -18.04 11.75
CA PRO A 206 5.27 -17.34 10.48
C PRO A 206 6.57 -16.65 10.05
N GLY A 207 6.79 -16.50 8.74
CA GLY A 207 7.99 -15.84 8.22
C GLY A 207 8.10 -14.39 8.69
N GLU A 208 6.96 -13.75 8.88
CA GLU A 208 6.74 -12.42 9.44
C GLU A 208 7.17 -12.31 10.91
N ALA A 209 7.37 -13.41 11.63
CA ALA A 209 7.92 -13.39 12.99
C ALA A 209 9.46 -13.60 13.01
N LEU A 210 10.09 -13.90 11.88
CA LEU A 210 11.53 -14.15 11.80
C LEU A 210 12.32 -12.88 11.51
N ALA A 211 13.22 -12.49 12.42
CA ALA A 211 14.06 -11.29 12.28
C ALA A 211 14.92 -11.25 11.00
N SER A 212 15.22 -12.40 10.40
CA SER A 212 15.99 -12.52 9.17
C SER A 212 15.22 -12.12 7.90
N VAL A 213 13.90 -12.01 7.97
CA VAL A 213 13.03 -11.70 6.83
C VAL A 213 12.37 -10.34 7.05
N PRO A 214 12.63 -9.33 6.19
CA PRO A 214 11.90 -8.06 6.23
C PRO A 214 10.40 -8.29 6.18
N LEU A 215 9.61 -7.54 6.96
CA LEU A 215 8.17 -7.80 7.09
C LEU A 215 7.45 -7.61 5.74
N ASP A 216 7.90 -6.63 4.96
CA ASP A 216 7.40 -6.33 3.61
C ASP A 216 7.99 -7.20 2.48
N HIS A 217 8.74 -8.27 2.79
CA HIS A 217 9.46 -9.04 1.76
C HIS A 217 8.56 -9.57 0.64
N SER A 218 7.41 -10.15 0.98
CA SER A 218 6.43 -10.68 0.03
C SER A 218 5.77 -9.60 -0.83
N VAL A 219 5.70 -8.35 -0.34
CA VAL A 219 5.12 -7.21 -1.06
C VAL A 219 6.01 -6.82 -2.24
N VAL A 220 7.33 -6.90 -2.06
CA VAL A 220 8.31 -6.39 -3.04
C VAL A 220 9.13 -7.49 -3.73
N GLU A 221 8.79 -8.77 -3.53
CA GLU A 221 9.57 -9.91 -4.05
C GLU A 221 9.74 -9.91 -5.58
N ASP A 222 8.71 -9.43 -6.29
CA ASP A 222 8.67 -9.36 -7.76
C ASP A 222 9.23 -8.04 -8.32
N ILE A 223 9.64 -7.09 -7.46
CA ILE A 223 10.13 -5.75 -7.84
C ILE A 223 11.66 -5.75 -7.87
N ASP A 224 12.26 -5.04 -8.84
CA ASP A 224 13.72 -4.94 -8.92
C ASP A 224 14.30 -4.28 -7.66
N PRO A 225 15.27 -4.89 -6.95
CA PRO A 225 15.94 -4.22 -5.84
C PRO A 225 16.65 -2.91 -6.22
N LYS A 226 17.02 -2.73 -7.49
CA LYS A 226 17.54 -1.45 -8.01
C LYS A 226 16.55 -0.29 -7.83
N THR A 227 15.26 -0.58 -7.66
CA THR A 227 14.20 0.41 -7.43
C THR A 227 14.45 1.27 -6.19
N TRP A 228 15.03 0.67 -5.15
CA TRP A 228 15.37 1.36 -3.89
C TRP A 228 16.87 1.32 -3.60
N ALA A 229 17.69 0.92 -4.57
CA ALA A 229 19.12 1.14 -4.49
C ALA A 229 19.34 2.64 -4.64
N VAL A 230 19.65 3.33 -3.52
CA VAL A 230 20.03 4.75 -3.56
C VAL A 230 21.27 4.81 -4.43
N SER A 231 21.11 5.21 -5.70
CA SER A 231 22.24 5.48 -6.56
C SER A 231 22.92 6.68 -5.92
N ALA A 232 24.13 6.48 -5.38
CA ALA A 232 25.08 7.55 -5.11
C ALA A 232 25.57 8.19 -6.42
N ALA A 233 24.68 8.32 -7.41
CA ALA A 233 24.92 9.20 -8.54
C ALA A 233 25.04 10.60 -7.95
N PRO A 234 26.11 11.34 -8.27
CA PRO A 234 26.18 12.75 -7.90
C PRO A 234 24.87 13.37 -8.36
N ARG A 235 24.22 14.14 -7.47
CA ARG A 235 23.21 15.11 -7.90
C ARG A 235 23.78 15.74 -9.16
N ARG A 236 23.11 15.55 -10.31
CA ARG A 236 23.51 16.22 -11.54
C ARG A 236 23.59 17.68 -11.13
N ALA A 237 24.81 18.24 -11.06
CA ALA A 237 24.99 19.64 -10.81
C ALA A 237 24.04 20.34 -11.78
N ALA A 238 23.24 21.27 -11.27
CA ALA A 238 22.34 22.07 -12.09
C ALA A 238 23.11 22.42 -13.37
N ALA A 239 22.59 21.94 -14.51
CA ALA A 239 23.27 22.10 -15.78
C ALA A 239 23.70 23.56 -15.88
N ALA A 240 24.99 23.78 -16.18
CA ALA A 240 25.48 25.11 -16.47
C ALA A 240 24.50 25.81 -17.43
N PRO A 241 24.23 27.10 -17.26
CA PRO A 241 23.25 27.80 -18.07
C PRO A 241 23.56 27.54 -19.55
N PRO A 242 22.54 27.20 -20.36
CA PRO A 242 22.75 26.77 -21.73
C PRO A 242 23.47 27.87 -22.51
N HIS A 243 24.42 27.46 -23.36
CA HIS A 243 24.98 28.35 -24.37
C HIS A 243 23.82 29.03 -25.13
N PRO A 244 23.90 30.35 -25.38
CA PRO A 244 22.77 31.17 -25.88
C PRO A 244 22.29 30.82 -27.32
N SER A 245 22.66 29.67 -27.86
CA SER A 245 22.33 29.23 -29.22
C SER A 245 21.78 27.80 -29.33
N ALA A 246 21.55 27.08 -28.22
CA ALA A 246 20.90 25.77 -28.28
C ALA A 246 19.37 25.90 -28.26
N PRO A 247 18.62 25.25 -29.17
CA PRO A 247 17.16 25.23 -29.12
C PRO A 247 16.70 24.61 -27.79
N PRO A 248 15.62 25.11 -27.17
CA PRO A 248 15.17 24.61 -25.87
C PRO A 248 14.83 23.13 -25.96
N GLU A 249 15.54 22.30 -25.20
CA GLU A 249 15.24 20.87 -25.08
C GLU A 249 13.88 20.69 -24.41
N ILE A 250 12.94 20.08 -25.13
CA ILE A 250 11.60 19.78 -24.60
C ILE A 250 11.74 18.76 -23.46
N PRO A 251 11.26 19.06 -22.23
CA PRO A 251 11.31 18.12 -21.11
C PRO A 251 10.71 16.77 -21.47
N ILE A 252 11.25 15.68 -20.91
CA ILE A 252 10.82 14.32 -21.30
C ILE A 252 9.33 14.08 -21.05
N ALA A 253 8.76 14.68 -20.00
CA ALA A 253 7.32 14.65 -19.71
C ALA A 253 6.50 15.29 -20.85
N GLU A 254 6.96 16.42 -21.37
CA GLU A 254 6.29 17.10 -22.49
C GLU A 254 6.42 16.29 -23.79
N ARG A 255 7.54 15.59 -23.99
CA ARG A 255 7.68 14.62 -25.10
C ARG A 255 6.67 13.47 -24.99
N PHE A 256 6.48 12.90 -23.80
CA PHE A 256 5.47 11.86 -23.58
C PHE A 256 4.05 12.39 -23.79
N ARG A 257 3.75 13.61 -23.32
CA ARG A 257 2.46 14.27 -23.54
C ARG A 257 2.17 14.46 -25.02
N LEU A 258 3.13 14.99 -25.78
CA LEU A 258 2.99 15.19 -27.22
C LEU A 258 2.83 13.87 -27.98
N ALA A 259 3.60 12.83 -27.63
CA ALA A 259 3.46 11.51 -28.23
C ALA A 259 2.08 10.87 -27.93
N TYR A 260 1.52 11.11 -26.74
CA TYR A 260 0.17 10.67 -26.40
C TYR A 260 -0.88 11.40 -27.26
N VAL A 261 -0.80 12.74 -27.35
CA VAL A 261 -1.72 13.55 -28.16
C VAL A 261 -1.65 13.16 -29.64
N GLU A 262 -0.45 12.96 -30.18
CA GLU A 262 -0.24 12.53 -31.56
C GLU A 262 -0.84 11.14 -31.82
N ARG A 263 -0.60 10.18 -30.89
CA ARG A 263 -1.21 8.85 -30.96
C ARG A 263 -2.73 8.94 -30.92
N ASP A 264 -3.28 9.78 -30.06
CA ASP A 264 -4.73 9.93 -29.89
C ASP A 264 -5.37 10.54 -31.15
N ALA A 265 -4.75 11.57 -31.73
CA ALA A 265 -5.13 12.15 -33.01
C ALA A 265 -5.07 11.11 -34.15
N ARG A 266 -4.03 10.28 -34.20
CA ARG A 266 -3.90 9.19 -35.19
C ARG A 266 -4.98 8.12 -35.03
N LEU A 267 -5.45 7.88 -33.80
CA LEU A 267 -6.47 6.87 -33.50
C LEU A 267 -7.91 7.41 -33.57
N ALA A 268 -8.11 8.73 -33.46
CA ALA A 268 -9.43 9.36 -33.50
C ALA A 268 -10.26 9.02 -34.75
N PRO A 269 -9.72 9.03 -35.99
CA PRO A 269 -10.47 8.62 -37.17
C PRO A 269 -10.89 7.14 -37.13
N LYS A 270 -10.05 6.26 -36.58
CA LYS A 270 -10.36 4.83 -36.43
C LYS A 270 -11.48 4.62 -35.41
N ARG A 271 -11.47 5.35 -34.29
CA ARG A 271 -12.55 5.33 -33.29
C ARG A 271 -13.86 5.83 -33.88
N ALA A 272 -13.85 6.99 -34.54
CA ALA A 272 -15.03 7.55 -35.21
C ALA A 272 -15.60 6.61 -36.29
N ARG A 273 -14.73 5.92 -37.06
CA ARG A 273 -15.18 4.92 -38.05
C ARG A 273 -15.83 3.71 -37.39
N ARG A 274 -15.23 3.18 -36.32
CA ARG A 274 -15.80 2.04 -35.56
C ARG A 274 -17.15 2.40 -34.95
N GLU A 275 -17.26 3.59 -34.38
CA GLU A 275 -18.49 4.09 -33.78
C GLU A 275 -19.60 4.27 -34.82
N ARG A 276 -19.30 4.88 -35.98
CA ARG A 276 -20.26 4.95 -37.11
C ARG A 276 -20.69 3.58 -37.59
N GLN A 277 -19.77 2.61 -37.64
CA GLN A 277 -20.10 1.25 -38.04
C GLN A 277 -20.98 0.55 -36.99
N HIS A 278 -20.68 0.73 -35.71
CA HIS A 278 -21.49 0.21 -34.61
C HIS A 278 -22.90 0.80 -34.63
N ARG A 279 -23.02 2.12 -34.80
CA ARG A 279 -24.30 2.80 -34.91
C ARG A 279 -25.13 2.31 -36.10
N ARG A 280 -24.51 2.13 -37.28
CA ARG A 280 -25.20 1.56 -38.44
C ARG A 280 -25.67 0.12 -38.23
N ARG A 281 -24.92 -0.69 -37.48
CA ARG A 281 -25.34 -2.06 -37.11
C ARG A 281 -26.53 -1.99 -36.15
N ALA A 282 -26.44 -1.17 -35.10
CA ALA A 282 -27.53 -0.98 -34.16
C ALA A 282 -28.82 -0.45 -34.82
N GLU A 283 -28.71 0.53 -35.73
CA GLU A 283 -29.84 1.04 -36.51
C GLU A 283 -30.44 -0.03 -37.43
N ARG A 284 -29.60 -0.85 -38.07
CA ARG A 284 -30.06 -1.97 -38.91
C ARG A 284 -30.74 -3.06 -38.07
N ASP A 285 -30.19 -3.40 -36.92
CA ASP A 285 -30.75 -4.39 -36.01
C ASP A 285 -32.08 -3.89 -35.43
N TYR A 286 -32.16 -2.60 -35.05
CA TYR A 286 -33.41 -1.96 -34.64
C TYR A 286 -34.46 -2.02 -35.75
N LEU A 287 -34.11 -1.59 -36.97
CA LEU A 287 -35.00 -1.69 -38.12
C LEU A 287 -35.32 -3.16 -38.49
N MET A 288 -34.47 -4.13 -38.20
CA MET A 288 -34.75 -5.55 -38.47
C MET A 288 -35.66 -6.19 -37.43
N ASN A 289 -35.69 -5.68 -36.20
CA ASN A 289 -36.41 -6.29 -35.09
C ASN A 289 -37.71 -5.56 -34.70
N ASP A 290 -37.89 -4.33 -35.15
CA ASP A 290 -39.10 -3.52 -34.91
C ASP A 290 -39.98 -3.47 -36.18
N ILE A 291 -41.20 -4.01 -36.08
CA ILE A 291 -42.15 -4.14 -37.21
C ILE A 291 -42.69 -2.77 -37.63
N ASP A 292 -42.92 -1.86 -36.68
CA ASP A 292 -43.45 -0.52 -36.93
C ASP A 292 -42.39 0.39 -37.57
N ALA A 293 -41.13 0.25 -37.14
CA ALA A 293 -40.02 0.95 -37.77
C ALA A 293 -39.81 0.55 -39.24
N LYS A 294 -40.00 -0.74 -39.59
CA LYS A 294 -39.91 -1.23 -40.98
C LYS A 294 -40.98 -0.65 -41.88
N SER A 295 -42.23 -0.67 -41.41
CA SER A 295 -43.38 -0.21 -42.20
C SER A 295 -43.29 1.29 -42.48
N ILE A 296 -42.88 2.10 -41.50
CA ILE A 296 -42.63 3.55 -41.66
C ILE A 296 -41.49 3.83 -42.66
N ALA A 297 -40.38 3.07 -42.57
CA ALA A 297 -39.24 3.25 -43.46
C ALA A 297 -39.56 2.88 -44.92
N LEU A 298 -40.36 1.83 -45.15
CA LEU A 298 -40.83 1.43 -46.48
C LEU A 298 -41.78 2.49 -47.07
N ALA A 299 -42.77 2.95 -46.30
CA ALA A 299 -43.70 4.00 -46.73
C ALA A 299 -42.96 5.29 -47.15
N SER A 300 -41.97 5.71 -46.37
CA SER A 300 -41.13 6.88 -46.68
C SER A 300 -40.32 6.71 -47.97
N LYS A 301 -39.88 5.48 -48.28
CA LYS A 301 -39.13 5.19 -49.51
C LYS A 301 -40.03 5.22 -50.75
N TYR A 302 -41.27 4.75 -50.63
CA TYR A 302 -42.27 4.83 -51.71
C TYR A 302 -42.65 6.29 -52.02
N LEU A 303 -42.86 7.12 -51.00
CA LEU A 303 -43.16 8.56 -51.17
C LEU A 303 -42.06 9.30 -51.93
N LYS A 304 -40.78 9.07 -51.58
CA LYS A 304 -39.65 9.67 -52.31
C LYS A 304 -39.53 9.19 -53.77
N GLN A 305 -39.93 7.95 -54.05
CA GLN A 305 -39.92 7.43 -55.43
C GLN A 305 -41.08 7.97 -56.27
N SER A 306 -42.22 8.29 -55.67
CA SER A 306 -43.32 8.96 -56.36
C SER A 306 -43.02 10.43 -56.67
N GLU A 307 -42.30 11.14 -55.80
CA GLU A 307 -41.91 12.54 -56.03
C GLU A 307 -40.87 12.70 -57.14
N MET A 308 -40.01 11.69 -57.36
CA MET A 308 -39.01 11.69 -58.45
C MET A 308 -39.57 11.30 -59.83
N LYS A 309 -40.83 10.86 -59.92
CA LYS A 309 -41.47 10.41 -61.16
C LYS A 309 -42.45 11.42 -61.76
N ASN A 310 -42.59 12.61 -61.15
CA ASN A 310 -43.38 13.73 -61.64
C ASN A 310 -42.48 14.85 -62.16
#